data_AF-A0A8I3ANL0-F1
#
_entry.id   AF-A0A8I3ANL0-F1
#
_cell.length_a   1.000
_cell.length_b   1.000
_cell.length_c   1.000
_cell.angle_alpha   90.00
_cell.angle_beta   90.00
_cell.angle_gamma   90.00
#
_symmetry.space_group_name_H-M   'P 1'
#
loop_
_entity.id
_entity.type
_entity.pdbx_description
1 polymer ?
#
loop_
_entity_poly.entity_id
_entity_poly.type
_entity_poly.pdbx_seq_one_letter_code
_entity_poly.pdbx_strand_id
1 'polypeptide(L)'
;MKVNLANTRRSIYCEWKGAAIYYAAAAPGTGETVSNRIWSYHSPSRGFEPIPGYLSLYAGPWECFVDGELVEAQPGDFYGGWVTTEIEGIVKGRNGNFDPDI
;
A
#
# COMPACT_ATOMS: atom_id res chain seq x y z
N MET A 1 1.82 -15.05 -13.83
CA MET A 1 2.81 -14.09 -14.37
C MET A 1 3.59 -13.49 -13.20
N LYS A 2 4.88 -13.18 -13.35
CA LYS A 2 5.69 -12.55 -12.29
C LYS A 2 5.97 -11.09 -12.68
N VAL A 3 5.90 -10.19 -11.71
CA VAL A 3 6.23 -8.76 -11.89
C VAL A 3 7.55 -8.48 -11.18
N ASN A 4 8.50 -7.84 -11.87
CA ASN A 4 9.78 -7.45 -11.29
C ASN A 4 9.63 -6.14 -10.51
N LEU A 5 10.24 -6.09 -9.32
CA LEU A 5 10.30 -4.90 -8.50
C LEU A 5 11.71 -4.31 -8.52
N ALA A 6 11.81 -3.00 -8.72
CA ALA A 6 13.06 -2.25 -8.63
C ALA A 6 13.03 -1.33 -7.41
N ASN A 7 14.09 -1.32 -6.60
CA ASN A 7 14.21 -0.39 -5.47
C ASN A 7 14.17 1.06 -5.96
N THR A 8 13.42 1.91 -5.25
CA THR A 8 13.49 3.35 -5.44
C THR A 8 14.38 3.99 -4.38
N ARG A 9 14.68 5.29 -4.54
CA ARG A 9 15.41 6.07 -3.52
C ARG A 9 14.52 6.51 -2.35
N ARG A 10 13.21 6.20 -2.37
CA ARG A 10 12.29 6.59 -1.31
C ARG A 10 12.41 5.62 -0.16
N SER A 11 12.60 6.17 1.03
CA SER A 11 12.52 5.47 2.29
C SER A 11 11.73 6.33 3.27
N ILE A 12 10.84 5.71 4.04
CA ILE A 12 10.09 6.36 5.10
C ILE A 12 10.35 5.58 6.38
N TYR A 13 10.66 6.29 7.46
CA TYR A 13 10.82 5.69 8.76
C TYR A 13 9.48 5.65 9.49
N CYS A 14 9.06 4.46 9.90
CA CYS A 14 7.96 4.25 10.81
C CYS A 14 8.52 4.08 12.21
N GLU A 15 8.09 4.90 13.15
CA GLU A 15 8.57 4.85 14.54
C GLU A 15 8.33 3.51 15.23
N TRP A 16 7.32 2.75 14.77
CA TRP A 16 7.03 1.43 15.31
C TRP A 16 7.72 0.29 14.59
N LYS A 17 7.82 0.34 13.26
CA LYS A 17 8.23 -0.80 12.40
C LYS A 17 9.63 -0.67 11.80
N GLY A 18 10.25 0.50 11.89
CA GLY A 18 11.54 0.79 11.27
C GLY A 18 11.43 1.36 9.85
N ALA A 19 12.50 1.22 9.06
CA ALA A 19 12.59 1.81 7.73
C ALA A 19 11.87 0.98 6.67
N ALA A 20 10.95 1.61 5.94
CA ALA A 20 10.31 1.04 4.76
C ALA A 20 11.11 1.38 3.51
N ILE A 21 11.36 0.38 2.67
CA ILE A 21 11.94 0.55 1.33
C ILE A 21 10.81 0.47 0.31
N TYR A 22 10.82 1.39 -0.66
CA TYR A 22 9.81 1.47 -1.70
C TYR A 22 10.31 0.90 -3.02
N TYR A 23 9.36 0.43 -3.84
CA TYR A 23 9.63 -0.17 -5.13
C TYR A 23 8.89 0.54 -6.27
N ALA A 24 9.42 0.35 -7.47
CA ALA A 24 8.75 0.59 -8.74
C ALA A 24 8.49 -0.75 -9.45
N ALA A 25 7.37 -0.82 -10.15
CA ALA A 25 6.95 -1.97 -10.93
C ALA A 25 6.48 -1.52 -12.31
N ALA A 26 6.79 -2.29 -13.35
CA ALA A 26 6.20 -2.08 -14.66
C ALA A 26 4.85 -2.79 -14.74
N ALA A 27 3.80 -2.03 -15.10
CA ALA A 27 2.46 -2.53 -15.36
C ALA A 27 2.52 -3.54 -16.52
N PRO A 28 2.05 -4.78 -16.30
CA PRO A 28 2.07 -5.78 -17.35
C PRO A 28 1.21 -5.36 -18.55
N GLY A 29 1.69 -5.65 -19.76
CA GLY A 29 0.99 -5.32 -21.00
C GLY A 29 1.24 -3.89 -21.48
N THR A 30 1.13 -2.88 -20.61
CA THR A 30 1.35 -1.46 -21.00
C THR A 30 2.80 -1.02 -20.86
N GLY A 31 3.55 -1.61 -19.92
CA GLY A 31 4.91 -1.19 -19.58
C GLY A 31 5.00 0.11 -18.77
N GLU A 32 3.86 0.70 -18.41
CA GLU A 32 3.83 1.92 -17.58
C GLU A 32 4.44 1.64 -16.21
N THR A 33 5.29 2.54 -15.71
CA THR A 33 5.97 2.34 -14.43
C THR A 33 5.17 2.95 -13.28
N VAL A 34 4.68 2.10 -12.38
CA VAL A 34 4.09 2.52 -11.11
C VAL A 34 5.17 2.57 -10.03
N SER A 35 5.50 3.77 -9.56
CA SER A 35 6.60 4.00 -8.61
C SER A 35 6.11 4.39 -7.23
N ASN A 36 6.80 3.91 -6.17
CA ASN A 36 6.55 4.27 -4.77
C ASN A 36 5.16 3.89 -4.26
N ARG A 37 4.54 2.86 -4.87
CA ARG A 37 3.21 2.36 -4.48
C ARG A 37 3.24 0.97 -3.84
N ILE A 38 4.44 0.39 -3.73
CA ILE A 38 4.71 -0.87 -3.04
C ILE A 38 5.87 -0.60 -2.07
N TRP A 39 5.81 -1.13 -0.86
CA TRP A 39 6.88 -1.04 0.12
C TRP A 39 7.05 -2.34 0.91
N SER A 40 8.19 -2.46 1.59
CA SER A 40 8.48 -3.55 2.51
C SER A 40 9.38 -3.07 3.65
N TYR A 41 9.29 -3.74 4.79
CA TYR A 41 10.24 -3.60 5.90
C TYR A 41 11.23 -4.75 5.81
N HIS A 42 12.48 -4.49 5.45
CA HIS A 42 13.51 -5.55 5.37
C HIS A 42 14.15 -5.87 6.72
N SER A 43 14.33 -4.83 7.54
CA SER A 43 14.90 -4.93 8.89
C SER A 43 13.95 -4.30 9.90
N PRO A 44 12.78 -4.91 10.14
CA PRO A 44 11.81 -4.36 11.07
C PRO A 44 12.36 -4.37 12.50
N SER A 45 11.85 -3.45 13.31
CA SER A 45 12.09 -3.36 14.75
C SER A 45 11.53 -4.57 15.51
N ARG A 46 11.97 -4.72 16.78
CA ARG A 46 11.51 -5.77 17.68
C ARG A 46 9.98 -5.78 17.82
N GLY A 47 9.37 -6.96 17.77
CA GLY A 47 7.92 -7.17 17.77
C GLY A 47 7.30 -7.27 16.37
N PHE A 48 8.06 -6.96 15.31
CA PHE A 48 7.64 -7.07 13.91
C PHE A 48 8.54 -8.05 13.12
N GLU A 49 9.21 -8.97 13.79
CA GLU A 49 10.04 -10.03 13.19
C GLU A 49 9.31 -10.93 12.17
N PRO A 50 7.97 -11.09 12.18
CA PRO A 50 7.29 -11.91 11.16
C PRO A 50 7.14 -11.27 9.78
N ILE A 51 7.24 -9.94 9.64
CA ILE A 51 6.99 -9.23 8.37
C ILE A 51 8.21 -8.90 7.47
N PRO A 52 9.47 -9.29 7.75
CA PRO A 52 10.59 -9.05 6.84
C PRO A 52 10.31 -9.50 5.41
N GLY A 53 10.47 -8.60 4.45
CA GLY A 53 10.31 -8.91 3.02
C GLY A 53 8.87 -9.07 2.53
N TYR A 54 7.87 -9.03 3.43
CA TYR A 54 6.46 -8.98 3.02
C TYR A 54 6.19 -7.65 2.31
N LEU A 55 5.35 -7.71 1.28
CA LEU A 55 4.97 -6.55 0.50
C LEU A 55 3.68 -5.94 1.04
N SER A 56 3.65 -4.62 1.05
CA SER A 56 2.44 -3.83 1.22
C SER A 56 2.32 -2.88 0.03
N LEU A 57 1.11 -2.50 -0.34
CA LEU A 57 0.85 -1.67 -1.50
C LEU A 57 -0.34 -0.74 -1.27
N TYR A 58 -0.31 0.42 -1.93
CA TYR A 58 -1.48 1.31 -2.01
C TYR A 58 -2.45 0.72 -3.03
N ALA A 59 -3.74 0.59 -2.72
CA ALA A 59 -4.70 0.00 -3.65
C ALA A 59 -4.98 0.88 -4.88
N GLY A 60 -4.96 2.21 -4.76
CA GLY A 60 -5.42 3.13 -5.81
C GLY A 60 -4.87 2.94 -7.24
N PRO A 61 -3.60 2.58 -7.47
CA PRO A 61 -3.06 2.31 -8.81
C PRO A 61 -3.41 0.93 -9.39
N TRP A 62 -4.13 0.09 -8.67
CA TRP A 62 -4.38 -1.31 -9.04
C TRP A 62 -5.85 -1.68 -8.91
N GLU A 63 -6.26 -2.69 -9.67
CA GLU A 63 -7.52 -3.39 -9.41
C GLU A 63 -7.27 -4.51 -8.40
N CYS A 64 -7.57 -4.22 -7.13
CA CYS A 64 -7.39 -5.16 -6.02
C CYS A 64 -8.72 -5.80 -5.65
N PHE A 65 -8.73 -7.12 -5.48
CA PHE A 65 -9.94 -7.87 -5.12
C PHE A 65 -9.74 -8.68 -3.84
N VAL A 66 -10.76 -8.70 -2.99
CA VAL A 66 -10.88 -9.57 -1.81
C VAL A 66 -12.17 -10.35 -1.95
N ASP A 67 -12.07 -11.67 -1.91
CA ASP A 67 -13.21 -12.59 -2.10
C ASP A 67 -14.08 -12.29 -3.35
N GLY A 68 -13.44 -11.74 -4.40
CA GLY A 68 -14.09 -11.37 -5.67
C GLY A 68 -14.68 -9.97 -5.71
N GLU A 69 -14.62 -9.23 -4.59
CA GLU A 69 -15.08 -7.84 -4.50
C GLU A 69 -13.94 -6.87 -4.78
N LEU A 70 -14.18 -5.85 -5.62
CA LEU A 70 -13.24 -4.78 -5.88
C LEU A 70 -13.14 -3.88 -4.63
N VAL A 71 -11.94 -3.71 -4.10
CA VAL A 71 -11.73 -2.87 -2.92
C VAL A 71 -11.76 -1.38 -3.28
N GLU A 72 -12.27 -0.56 -2.37
CA GLU A 72 -12.17 0.89 -2.48
C GLU A 72 -10.91 1.39 -1.76
N ALA A 73 -10.05 2.10 -2.50
CA ALA A 73 -8.84 2.66 -1.93
C ALA A 73 -9.17 3.84 -1.01
N GLN A 74 -8.52 3.88 0.15
CA GLN A 74 -8.65 5.00 1.07
C GLN A 74 -8.24 6.33 0.40
N PRO A 75 -9.01 7.42 0.56
CA PRO A 75 -8.72 8.66 -0.15
C PRO A 75 -7.34 9.25 0.18
N GLY A 76 -6.68 9.78 -0.85
CA GLY A 76 -5.38 10.44 -0.72
C GLY A 76 -4.17 9.49 -0.81
N ASP A 77 -3.00 10.02 -0.46
CA ASP A 77 -1.70 9.34 -0.66
C ASP A 77 -0.96 9.03 0.64
N PHE A 78 -1.57 9.33 1.78
CA PHE A 78 -0.94 9.16 3.08
C PHE A 78 -1.09 7.72 3.59
N TYR A 79 -2.32 7.20 3.61
CA TYR A 79 -2.62 5.83 4.03
C TYR A 79 -2.70 4.91 2.81
N GLY A 80 -2.12 3.71 2.93
CA GLY A 80 -2.26 2.64 1.94
C GLY A 80 -3.41 1.68 2.23
N GLY A 81 -4.39 2.10 3.03
CA GLY A 81 -5.54 1.29 3.37
C GLY A 81 -6.57 1.23 2.24
N TRP A 82 -7.52 0.34 2.41
CA TRP A 82 -8.62 0.07 1.50
C TRP A 82 -9.75 -0.60 2.30
N VAL A 83 -10.95 -0.64 1.72
CA VAL A 83 -12.10 -1.32 2.30
C VAL A 83 -12.86 -2.14 1.26
N THR A 84 -13.71 -3.04 1.76
CA THR A 84 -14.83 -3.69 1.07
C THR A 84 -16.14 -3.15 1.64
N THR A 85 -17.25 -3.41 0.95
CA THR A 85 -18.62 -3.00 1.31
C THR A 85 -19.08 -3.50 2.67
N GLU A 86 -18.44 -4.53 3.23
CA GLU A 86 -18.72 -5.03 4.58
C GLU A 86 -18.13 -4.13 5.69
N ILE A 87 -17.22 -3.22 5.37
CA ILE A 87 -16.55 -2.32 6.33
C ILE A 87 -17.23 -0.95 6.27
N GLU A 88 -18.02 -0.63 7.30
CA GLU A 88 -18.78 0.62 7.38
C GLU A 88 -18.05 1.73 8.17
N GLY A 89 -18.33 3.00 7.82
CA GLY A 89 -17.96 4.20 8.59
C GLY A 89 -16.92 5.11 7.91
N ILE A 90 -16.52 6.19 8.60
CA ILE A 90 -15.54 7.16 8.07
C ILE A 90 -14.15 6.53 7.99
N VAL A 91 -13.67 6.31 6.77
CA VAL A 91 -12.29 5.89 6.53
C VAL A 91 -11.41 7.12 6.36
N LYS A 92 -10.50 7.30 7.32
CA LYS A 92 -9.66 8.49 7.47
C LYS A 92 -8.61 8.64 6.36
N GLY A 93 -8.90 9.23 5.24
CA GLY A 93 -7.94 9.47 4.15
C GLY A 93 -7.21 10.81 4.25
N ARG A 94 -7.46 11.66 3.24
CA ARG A 94 -6.81 12.95 3.00
C ARG A 94 -7.14 14.01 4.05
N ASN A 95 -8.38 14.05 4.54
CA ASN A 95 -8.86 15.05 5.51
C ASN A 95 -9.12 14.43 6.90
N GLY A 96 -8.78 13.16 7.11
CA GLY A 96 -8.95 12.47 8.39
C GLY A 96 -10.43 12.25 8.69
N ASN A 97 -10.91 12.69 9.85
CA ASN A 97 -12.31 12.51 10.25
C ASN A 97 -13.31 13.35 9.43
N PHE A 98 -12.83 14.22 8.53
CA PHE A 98 -13.67 15.03 7.64
C PHE A 98 -13.79 14.42 6.24
N ASP A 99 -13.21 13.24 6.00
CA ASP A 99 -13.44 12.52 4.76
C ASP A 99 -14.87 11.95 4.72
N PRO A 100 -15.45 11.77 3.51
CA PRO A 100 -16.80 11.25 3.38
C PRO A 100 -16.90 9.83 3.93
N ASP A 101 -18.09 9.47 4.42
CA ASP A 101 -18.45 8.08 4.67
C ASP A 101 -18.40 7.31 3.35
N ILE A 102 -17.96 6.05 3.44
CA ILE A 102 -18.03 5.06 2.37
C ILE A 102 -19.19 4.11 2.62
#